data_AF-A0A0K8R6Z5-F1
#
_entry.id   AF-A0A0K8R6Z5-F1
#
_cell.length_a   1.000
_cell.length_b   1.000
_cell.length_c   1.000
_cell.angle_alpha   90.00
_cell.angle_beta   90.00
_cell.angle_gamma   90.00
#
_symmetry.space_group_name_H-M   'P 1'
#
loop_
_entity.id
_entity.type
_entity.pdbx_description
1 polymer ?
#
loop_
_entity_poly.entity_id
_entity_poly.type
_entity_poly.pdbx_seq_one_letter_code
_entity_poly.pdbx_strand_id
1 'polypeptide(L)'
;MKIMLLCILIGGTLGYPKCITTETEKDVCKMKPPVELGHAISPGWFYNESLDLCQYHEFGAHKIENEMSNRFSSLLECSKTCRRHVPGFCFDTLREGEKVAYSTKWTYNSAKGRCVKLYIDAETTTNSNVFDYEADCLDICRDKDFGPCAQLPTDIKCTENGTRYYRYDRTRQICYLDNEYLCKGGDNAFPTRNACYARCGRFVENKCKLPAQDLGICNRNGDRFIFNPKSKKCEEYFGCDYHGIGFYNRSDCFNACEVDRKCVPDPDLHQCKETDVVYYRFIQNQNKCVLDHKNRCRGKNGFYTVAECEDRCAKRR
;
A
#
# COMPACT_ATOMS: atom_id res chain seq x y z
N MET A 1 -0.66 -25.62 28.14
CA MET A 1 -0.25 -26.86 27.44
C MET A 1 -1.29 -27.93 27.74
N LYS A 2 -2.04 -28.39 26.73
CA LYS A 2 -2.80 -29.64 26.79
C LYS A 2 -2.28 -30.51 25.66
N ILE A 3 -1.61 -31.60 26.00
CA ILE A 3 -1.13 -32.60 25.05
C ILE A 3 -2.29 -33.59 24.90
N MET A 4 -2.90 -33.66 23.72
CA MET A 4 -3.80 -34.79 23.39
C MET A 4 -2.96 -35.87 22.71
N LEU A 5 -2.78 -37.01 23.38
CA LEU A 5 -2.25 -38.22 22.77
C LEU A 5 -3.40 -38.99 22.12
N LEU A 6 -3.31 -39.22 20.80
CA LEU A 6 -4.19 -40.14 20.08
C LEU A 6 -3.37 -41.38 19.74
N CYS A 7 -3.57 -42.46 20.50
CA CYS A 7 -2.90 -43.74 20.27
C CYS A 7 -3.86 -44.68 19.52
N ILE A 8 -3.52 -45.05 18.28
CA ILE A 8 -4.26 -46.07 17.52
C ILE A 8 -3.66 -47.44 17.87
N LEU A 9 -4.47 -48.30 18.48
CA LEU A 9 -4.12 -49.71 18.72
C LEU A 9 -4.64 -50.54 17.55
N ILE A 10 -3.74 -51.00 16.69
CA ILE A 10 -4.08 -52.00 15.68
C ILE A 10 -3.80 -53.37 16.32
N GLY A 11 -4.86 -54.11 16.58
CA GLY A 11 -4.77 -55.46 17.16
C GLY A 11 -4.11 -56.42 16.19
N GLY A 12 -2.96 -56.99 16.57
CA GLY A 12 -2.27 -58.04 15.82
C GLY A 12 -0.76 -58.01 16.05
N THR A 13 -0.31 -58.79 17.04
CA THR A 13 1.07 -59.26 17.28
C THR A 13 2.22 -58.23 17.11
N LEU A 14 2.71 -57.71 18.25
CA LEU A 14 3.96 -56.94 18.40
C LEU A 14 4.07 -55.64 17.56
N GLY A 15 3.05 -54.77 17.63
CA GLY A 15 3.15 -53.40 17.13
C GLY A 15 3.57 -52.43 18.24
N TYR A 16 4.75 -51.82 18.12
CA TYR A 16 5.11 -50.64 18.93
C TYR A 16 4.08 -49.53 18.68
N PRO A 17 3.50 -48.90 19.72
CA PRO A 17 2.58 -47.78 19.52
C PRO A 17 3.36 -46.63 18.89
N LYS A 18 3.12 -46.38 17.60
CA LYS A 18 3.66 -45.22 16.91
C LYS A 18 2.86 -44.01 17.37
N CYS A 19 3.31 -43.41 18.47
CA CYS A 19 2.79 -42.13 18.92
C CYS A 19 3.19 -41.08 17.88
N ILE A 20 2.23 -40.64 17.08
CA ILE A 20 2.40 -39.44 16.27
C ILE A 20 2.16 -38.28 17.21
N THR A 21 3.24 -37.63 17.66
CA THR A 21 3.16 -36.28 18.20
C THR A 21 2.76 -35.36 17.05
N THR A 22 1.49 -34.96 16.99
CA THR A 22 1.12 -33.74 16.28
C THR A 22 1.64 -32.56 17.09
N GLU A 23 2.95 -32.32 17.03
CA GLU A 23 3.43 -30.96 17.26
C GLU A 23 2.72 -30.11 16.20
N THR A 24 1.79 -29.27 16.64
CA THR A 24 1.31 -28.19 15.79
C THR A 24 2.55 -27.34 15.50
N GLU A 25 3.16 -27.57 14.34
CA GLU A 25 4.26 -26.77 13.82
C GLU A 25 3.83 -25.31 13.97
N LYS A 26 4.46 -24.59 14.89
CA LYS A 26 3.99 -23.24 15.22
C LYS A 26 4.28 -22.36 14.02
N ASP A 27 3.23 -21.92 13.35
CA ASP A 27 3.32 -21.04 12.20
C ASP A 27 3.92 -19.69 12.62
N VAL A 28 5.20 -19.48 12.29
CA VAL A 28 5.95 -18.25 12.59
C VAL A 28 5.26 -17.00 12.04
N CYS A 29 4.49 -17.14 10.96
CA CYS A 29 3.78 -16.04 10.31
C CYS A 29 2.52 -15.60 11.08
N LYS A 30 2.11 -16.35 12.10
CA LYS A 30 1.00 -16.00 13.01
C LYS A 30 1.48 -15.54 14.39
N MET A 31 2.79 -15.60 14.64
CA MET A 31 3.35 -15.13 15.90
C MET A 31 3.49 -13.60 15.90
N LYS A 32 3.42 -13.00 17.07
CA LYS A 32 3.89 -11.62 17.25
C LYS A 32 5.43 -11.58 17.19
N PRO A 33 6.06 -10.46 16.79
CA PRO A 33 7.49 -10.32 16.92
C PRO A 33 7.93 -10.53 18.38
N PRO A 34 9.12 -11.11 18.64
CA PRO A 34 9.67 -11.25 19.99
C PRO A 34 9.70 -9.92 20.74
N VAL A 35 9.24 -9.95 21.99
CA VAL A 35 9.41 -8.84 22.94
C VAL A 35 10.58 -9.19 23.83
N GLU A 36 11.67 -8.44 23.71
CA GLU A 36 12.94 -8.73 24.37
C GLU A 36 13.28 -7.60 25.33
N LEU A 37 13.71 -7.94 26.54
CA LEU A 37 14.10 -6.97 27.57
C LEU A 37 15.55 -6.47 27.41
N GLY A 38 16.30 -7.04 26.46
CA GLY A 38 17.69 -6.67 26.22
C GLY A 38 17.83 -5.28 25.58
N HIS A 39 19.00 -4.68 25.76
CA HIS A 39 19.36 -3.38 25.19
C HIS A 39 20.16 -3.50 23.88
N ALA A 40 20.25 -4.69 23.28
CA ALA A 40 20.90 -4.82 21.98
C ALA A 40 20.03 -4.18 20.90
N ILE A 41 20.65 -3.60 19.88
CA ILE A 41 19.96 -3.11 18.69
C ILE A 41 20.30 -4.08 17.57
N SER A 42 19.42 -5.04 17.34
CA SER A 42 19.61 -6.07 16.33
C SER A 42 18.61 -5.87 15.19
N PRO A 43 19.03 -5.32 14.04
CA PRO A 43 18.14 -5.03 12.93
C PRO A 43 17.60 -6.31 12.29
N GLY A 44 16.36 -6.28 11.85
CA GLY A 44 15.74 -7.38 11.15
C GLY A 44 14.34 -7.05 10.67
N TRP A 45 13.58 -8.09 10.36
CA TRP A 45 12.23 -8.00 9.83
C TRP A 45 11.29 -8.92 10.60
N PHE A 46 10.03 -8.52 10.76
CA PHE A 46 8.95 -9.41 11.19
C PHE A 46 7.78 -9.29 10.23
N TYR A 47 7.00 -10.35 10.12
CA TYR A 47 5.78 -10.38 9.33
C TYR A 47 4.59 -9.90 10.17
N ASN A 48 3.91 -8.86 9.71
CA ASN A 48 2.66 -8.41 10.29
C ASN A 48 1.50 -9.01 9.51
N GLU A 49 0.84 -10.02 10.07
CA GLU A 49 -0.27 -10.74 9.42
C GLU A 49 -1.44 -9.83 9.05
N SER A 50 -1.74 -8.84 9.90
CA SER A 50 -2.88 -7.94 9.69
C SER A 50 -2.67 -7.04 8.48
N LEU A 51 -1.44 -6.54 8.28
CA LEU A 51 -1.07 -5.73 7.12
C LEU A 51 -0.63 -6.60 5.92
N ASP A 52 -0.24 -7.85 6.18
CA ASP A 52 0.53 -8.71 5.28
C ASP A 52 1.72 -7.97 4.70
N LEU A 53 2.57 -7.53 5.62
CA LEU A 53 3.80 -6.83 5.30
C LEU A 53 4.91 -7.37 6.17
N CYS A 54 6.07 -7.54 5.56
CA CYS A 54 7.31 -7.68 6.29
C CYS A 54 7.80 -6.27 6.66
N GLN A 55 7.82 -5.98 7.96
CA GLN A 55 8.18 -4.67 8.49
C GLN A 55 9.56 -4.72 9.14
N TYR A 56 10.33 -3.65 8.97
CA TYR A 56 11.62 -3.49 9.62
C TYR A 56 11.43 -3.27 11.12
N HIS A 57 12.30 -3.91 11.91
CA HIS A 57 12.33 -3.78 13.36
C HIS A 57 13.76 -3.92 13.90
N GLU A 58 14.02 -3.25 15.01
CA GLU A 58 15.23 -3.32 15.81
C GLU A 58 14.89 -4.10 17.07
N PHE A 59 15.35 -5.35 17.12
CA PHE A 59 15.09 -6.30 18.20
C PHE A 59 16.10 -6.13 19.34
N GLY A 60 15.66 -6.39 20.58
CA GLY A 60 16.41 -6.21 21.83
C GLY A 60 17.50 -7.26 22.11
N ALA A 61 17.54 -8.34 21.34
CA ALA A 61 18.53 -9.43 21.41
C ALA A 61 18.90 -9.90 20.00
N HIS A 62 19.91 -10.76 19.83
CA HIS A 62 20.21 -11.42 18.55
C HIS A 62 19.37 -12.68 18.35
N LYS A 63 19.12 -13.06 17.09
CA LYS A 63 18.42 -14.32 16.76
C LYS A 63 19.29 -15.49 17.19
N ILE A 64 18.73 -16.41 17.96
CA ILE A 64 19.41 -17.63 18.40
C ILE A 64 19.32 -18.69 17.30
N GLU A 65 20.30 -19.58 17.21
CA GLU A 65 20.26 -20.70 16.27
C GLU A 65 19.02 -21.57 16.53
N ASN A 66 18.30 -21.95 15.46
CA ASN A 66 17.04 -22.69 15.50
C ASN A 66 15.89 -22.00 16.26
N GLU A 67 15.99 -20.70 16.51
CA GLU A 67 14.89 -19.92 17.08
C GLU A 67 13.69 -19.88 16.11
N MET A 68 12.59 -20.50 16.51
CA MET A 68 11.30 -20.41 15.80
C MET A 68 10.52 -19.19 16.27
N SER A 69 10.85 -18.03 15.70
CA SER A 69 10.18 -16.77 15.99
C SER A 69 9.85 -15.99 14.71
N ASN A 70 8.92 -15.03 14.84
CA ASN A 70 8.60 -14.09 13.78
C ASN A 70 9.70 -13.02 13.66
N ARG A 71 10.87 -13.48 13.20
CA ARG A 71 12.08 -12.70 13.08
C ARG A 71 12.96 -13.22 11.96
N PHE A 72 13.26 -12.33 11.02
CA PHE A 72 13.98 -12.63 9.79
C PHE A 72 15.15 -11.67 9.61
N SER A 73 16.22 -12.18 9.01
CA SER A 73 17.44 -11.40 8.75
C SER A 73 17.29 -10.45 7.55
N SER A 74 16.37 -10.76 6.63
CA SER A 74 16.12 -9.97 5.42
C SER A 74 14.64 -9.90 5.05
N LEU A 75 14.26 -8.87 4.30
CA LEU A 75 12.93 -8.72 3.71
C LEU A 75 12.58 -9.92 2.81
N LEU A 76 13.56 -10.42 2.07
CA LEU A 76 13.40 -11.55 1.17
C LEU A 76 13.07 -12.84 1.93
N GLU A 77 13.79 -13.13 3.01
CA GLU A 77 13.54 -14.30 3.87
C GLU A 77 12.14 -14.24 4.49
N CYS A 78 11.77 -13.10 5.07
CA CYS A 78 10.43 -12.87 5.62
C CYS A 78 9.34 -13.07 4.56
N SER A 79 9.50 -12.46 3.38
CA SER A 79 8.47 -12.46 2.35
C SER A 79 8.32 -13.85 1.71
N LYS A 80 9.43 -14.55 1.43
CA LYS A 80 9.38 -15.95 0.98
C LYS A 80 8.71 -16.86 1.98
N THR A 81 8.89 -16.60 3.28
CA THR A 81 8.34 -17.45 4.34
C THR A 81 6.85 -17.21 4.55
N CYS A 82 6.43 -15.94 4.66
CA CYS A 82 5.09 -15.57 5.11
C CYS A 82 4.18 -14.99 4.02
N ARG A 83 4.73 -14.51 2.91
CA ARG A 83 3.99 -13.92 1.78
C ARG A 83 3.99 -14.82 0.55
N ARG A 84 3.83 -16.13 0.75
CA ARG A 84 3.96 -17.19 -0.28
C ARG A 84 3.03 -17.03 -1.50
N HIS A 85 1.98 -16.21 -1.38
CA HIS A 85 1.06 -15.92 -2.47
C HIS A 85 1.64 -14.94 -3.51
N VAL A 86 2.76 -14.27 -3.20
CA VAL A 86 3.51 -13.42 -4.13
C VAL A 86 4.88 -14.06 -4.37
N PRO A 87 5.36 -14.13 -5.63
CA PRO A 87 6.69 -14.64 -5.90
C PRO A 87 7.75 -13.89 -5.09
N GLY A 88 8.65 -14.62 -4.42
CA GLY A 88 9.62 -14.04 -3.49
C GLY A 88 10.53 -12.98 -4.13
N PHE A 89 10.84 -13.14 -5.42
CA PHE A 89 11.66 -12.19 -6.17
C PHE A 89 10.99 -10.82 -6.34
N CYS A 90 9.66 -10.70 -6.23
CA CYS A 90 8.97 -9.41 -6.23
C CYS A 90 9.40 -8.51 -5.05
N PHE A 91 10.10 -9.06 -4.05
CA PHE A 91 10.63 -8.35 -2.89
C PHE A 91 12.15 -8.17 -2.94
N ASP A 92 12.80 -8.59 -4.04
CA ASP A 92 14.23 -8.40 -4.20
C ASP A 92 14.56 -6.91 -4.26
N THR A 93 15.58 -6.54 -3.48
CA THR A 93 16.17 -5.21 -3.58
C THR A 93 17.05 -5.19 -4.83
N LEU A 94 16.76 -4.29 -5.75
CA LEU A 94 17.55 -4.14 -6.97
C LEU A 94 18.99 -3.75 -6.62
N ARG A 95 19.95 -4.33 -7.34
CA ARG A 95 21.36 -3.98 -7.20
C ARG A 95 21.59 -2.55 -7.69
N GLU A 96 22.60 -1.89 -7.13
CA GLU A 96 23.07 -0.63 -7.68
C GLU A 96 23.59 -0.85 -9.11
N GLY A 97 23.23 0.06 -10.01
CA GLY A 97 23.61 0.02 -11.42
C GLY A 97 23.68 1.44 -11.99
N GLU A 98 24.08 1.54 -13.25
CA GLU A 98 24.18 2.83 -13.93
C GLU A 98 22.79 3.46 -14.10
N LYS A 99 22.68 4.76 -13.80
CA LYS A 99 21.40 5.48 -13.95
C LYS A 99 21.16 5.77 -15.43
N VAL A 100 19.94 5.49 -15.89
CA VAL A 100 19.52 5.81 -17.26
C VAL A 100 18.56 7.00 -17.29
N ALA A 101 18.68 7.85 -18.31
CA ALA A 101 17.80 9.01 -18.49
C ALA A 101 16.36 8.61 -18.87
N TYR A 102 16.21 7.51 -19.62
CA TYR A 102 14.94 6.99 -20.08
C TYR A 102 14.77 5.54 -19.66
N SER A 103 13.68 5.26 -18.96
CA SER A 103 13.34 3.92 -18.49
C SER A 103 12.64 3.11 -19.59
N THR A 104 13.19 1.94 -19.90
CA THR A 104 12.55 0.90 -20.73
C THR A 104 12.03 -0.28 -19.91
N LYS A 105 12.34 -0.31 -18.60
CA LYS A 105 12.03 -1.42 -17.70
C LYS A 105 11.04 -1.01 -16.60
N TRP A 106 10.42 -2.01 -15.99
CA TRP A 106 9.51 -1.89 -14.86
C TRP A 106 10.00 -2.71 -13.68
N THR A 107 9.66 -2.28 -12.48
CA THR A 107 9.96 -3.01 -11.24
C THR A 107 8.80 -2.90 -10.26
N TYR A 108 8.61 -3.93 -9.45
CA TYR A 108 7.60 -3.94 -8.40
C TYR A 108 8.11 -3.28 -7.12
N ASN A 109 7.47 -2.19 -6.72
CA ASN A 109 7.66 -1.55 -5.43
C ASN A 109 6.62 -2.07 -4.43
N SER A 110 7.02 -3.06 -3.63
CA SER A 110 6.15 -3.72 -2.64
C SER A 110 5.64 -2.78 -1.55
N ALA A 111 6.47 -1.82 -1.11
CA ALA A 111 6.09 -0.81 -0.12
C ALA A 111 4.91 0.06 -0.60
N LYS A 112 4.90 0.42 -1.89
CA LYS A 112 3.81 1.18 -2.52
C LYS A 112 2.74 0.31 -3.17
N GLY A 113 2.92 -1.00 -3.17
CA GLY A 113 2.05 -1.95 -3.86
C GLY A 113 1.90 -1.66 -5.37
N ARG A 114 2.95 -1.20 -6.06
CA ARG A 114 2.86 -0.71 -7.45
C ARG A 114 4.04 -1.08 -8.31
N CYS A 115 3.77 -1.29 -9.60
CA CYS A 115 4.78 -1.31 -10.63
C CYS A 115 5.18 0.10 -11.01
N VAL A 116 6.47 0.37 -11.05
CA VAL A 116 7.04 1.68 -11.38
C VAL A 116 8.13 1.51 -12.42
N LYS A 117 8.37 2.58 -13.19
CA LYS A 117 9.48 2.66 -14.13
C LYS A 117 10.82 2.54 -13.41
N LEU A 118 11.73 1.76 -13.98
CA LEU A 118 13.08 1.53 -13.47
C LEU A 118 14.10 2.37 -14.25
N TYR A 119 14.74 3.31 -13.57
CA TYR A 119 15.74 4.24 -14.14
C TYR A 119 17.18 3.79 -13.86
N ILE A 120 17.40 2.48 -13.86
CA ILE A 120 18.71 1.85 -13.70
C ILE A 120 18.88 0.88 -14.86
N ASP A 121 20.08 0.80 -15.42
CA ASP A 121 20.42 -0.20 -16.44
C ASP A 121 20.39 -1.59 -15.80
N ALA A 122 19.42 -2.40 -16.23
CA ALA A 122 19.14 -3.70 -15.65
C ALA A 122 18.57 -4.65 -16.70
N GLU A 123 19.10 -5.87 -16.72
CA GLU A 123 18.61 -6.93 -17.58
C GLU A 123 17.43 -7.66 -16.93
N THR A 124 16.43 -7.98 -17.75
CA THR A 124 15.34 -8.88 -17.35
C THR A 124 15.91 -10.29 -17.28
N THR A 125 15.88 -10.89 -16.10
CA THR A 125 16.26 -12.31 -15.92
C THR A 125 15.10 -13.09 -15.32
N THR A 126 15.10 -14.41 -15.54
CA THR A 126 14.09 -15.30 -14.96
C THR A 126 14.06 -15.15 -13.44
N ASN A 127 12.88 -14.96 -12.86
CA ASN A 127 12.67 -14.76 -11.42
C ASN A 127 13.38 -13.51 -10.85
N SER A 128 13.35 -12.39 -11.58
CA SER A 128 13.84 -11.10 -11.09
C SER A 128 12.72 -10.07 -10.95
N ASN A 129 12.93 -9.06 -10.10
CA ASN A 129 12.03 -7.91 -9.96
C ASN A 129 12.22 -6.85 -11.07
N VAL A 130 12.55 -7.29 -12.28
CA VAL A 130 12.80 -6.44 -13.45
C VAL A 130 11.98 -7.00 -14.60
N PHE A 131 11.17 -6.15 -15.23
CA PHE A 131 10.20 -6.55 -16.24
C PHE A 131 10.33 -5.66 -17.47
N ASP A 132 10.19 -6.24 -18.67
CA ASP A 132 10.14 -5.49 -19.92
C ASP A 132 8.82 -4.73 -20.08
N TYR A 133 7.72 -5.35 -19.64
CA TYR A 133 6.38 -4.81 -19.80
C TYR A 133 5.74 -4.54 -18.43
N GLU A 134 5.00 -3.43 -18.34
CA GLU A 134 4.24 -3.12 -17.13
C GLU A 134 3.29 -4.27 -16.78
N ALA A 135 2.59 -4.79 -17.80
CA ALA A 135 1.60 -5.86 -17.67
C ALA A 135 2.14 -7.10 -16.94
N ASP A 136 3.37 -7.51 -17.23
CA ASP A 136 3.99 -8.66 -16.56
C ASP A 136 4.24 -8.38 -15.07
N CYS A 137 4.75 -7.18 -14.76
CA CYS A 137 4.90 -6.75 -13.36
C CYS A 137 3.54 -6.71 -12.64
N LEU A 138 2.48 -6.27 -13.33
CA LEU A 138 1.13 -6.23 -12.77
C LEU A 138 0.64 -7.64 -12.43
N ASP A 139 0.68 -8.57 -13.37
CA ASP A 139 0.13 -9.92 -13.20
C ASP A 139 0.96 -10.77 -12.22
N ILE A 140 2.28 -10.73 -12.35
CA ILE A 140 3.19 -11.61 -11.59
C ILE A 140 3.33 -11.14 -10.15
N CYS A 141 3.43 -9.82 -9.92
CA CYS A 141 3.68 -9.27 -8.59
C CYS A 141 2.45 -8.54 -8.03
N ARG A 142 2.05 -7.41 -8.63
CA ARG A 142 1.07 -6.49 -8.02
C ARG A 142 -0.28 -7.16 -7.74
N ASP A 143 -0.81 -7.87 -8.71
CA ASP A 143 -2.17 -8.41 -8.66
C ASP A 143 -2.27 -9.60 -7.71
N LYS A 144 -1.19 -10.39 -7.61
CA LYS A 144 -1.03 -11.39 -6.54
C LYS A 144 -0.96 -10.72 -5.17
N ASP A 145 -0.25 -9.60 -5.09
CA ASP A 145 -0.02 -8.89 -3.84
C ASP A 145 -1.29 -8.25 -3.24
N PHE A 146 -2.33 -8.02 -4.06
CA PHE A 146 -3.61 -7.57 -3.52
C PHE A 146 -4.20 -8.53 -2.48
N GLY A 147 -3.97 -9.84 -2.63
CA GLY A 147 -4.48 -10.87 -1.73
C GLY A 147 -5.98 -10.66 -1.41
N PRO A 148 -6.37 -10.59 -0.14
CA PRO A 148 -7.76 -10.31 0.27
C PRO A 148 -8.37 -9.06 -0.36
N CYS A 149 -7.59 -8.01 -0.63
CA CYS A 149 -8.09 -6.75 -1.17
C CYS A 149 -8.66 -6.88 -2.60
N ALA A 150 -8.31 -7.94 -3.34
CA ALA A 150 -8.85 -8.20 -4.68
C ALA A 150 -10.02 -9.19 -4.71
N GLN A 151 -10.38 -9.79 -3.56
CA GLN A 151 -11.46 -10.78 -3.52
C GLN A 151 -12.83 -10.09 -3.60
N LEU A 152 -13.73 -10.67 -4.40
CA LEU A 152 -15.14 -10.30 -4.45
C LEU A 152 -15.91 -11.12 -3.40
N PRO A 153 -17.05 -10.62 -2.89
CA PRO A 153 -17.91 -11.41 -2.02
C PRO A 153 -18.35 -12.71 -2.71
N THR A 154 -18.03 -13.86 -2.13
CA THR A 154 -18.31 -15.17 -2.74
C THR A 154 -19.70 -15.70 -2.41
N ASP A 155 -20.29 -15.29 -1.29
CA ASP A 155 -21.61 -15.75 -0.83
C ASP A 155 -22.64 -14.61 -0.87
N ILE A 156 -23.59 -14.72 -1.81
CA ILE A 156 -24.72 -13.80 -1.97
C ILE A 156 -25.81 -14.07 -0.91
N LYS A 157 -25.81 -15.27 -0.30
CA LYS A 157 -26.82 -15.68 0.69
C LYS A 157 -26.38 -15.32 2.10
N CYS A 158 -26.55 -14.05 2.44
CA CYS A 158 -26.31 -13.56 3.80
C CYS A 158 -27.64 -13.10 4.40
N THR A 159 -28.06 -13.74 5.49
CA THR A 159 -29.34 -13.50 6.16
C THR A 159 -29.41 -12.11 6.80
N GLU A 160 -30.63 -11.58 6.93
CA GLU A 160 -30.96 -10.16 7.16
C GLU A 160 -30.42 -9.50 8.46
N ASN A 161 -29.82 -10.28 9.38
CA ASN A 161 -29.28 -9.78 10.65
C ASN A 161 -27.74 -9.88 10.77
N GLY A 162 -27.03 -9.85 9.64
CA GLY A 162 -25.59 -10.08 9.68
C GLY A 162 -24.73 -8.81 9.87
N THR A 163 -23.48 -9.03 10.29
CA THR A 163 -22.51 -7.97 10.60
C THR A 163 -22.09 -7.22 9.34
N ARG A 164 -22.06 -5.88 9.39
CA ARG A 164 -21.49 -5.05 8.34
C ARG A 164 -19.97 -5.07 8.40
N TYR A 165 -19.34 -5.12 7.23
CA TYR A 165 -17.88 -5.06 7.09
C TYR A 165 -17.49 -3.91 6.16
N TYR A 166 -16.28 -3.40 6.36
CA TYR A 166 -15.62 -2.57 5.36
C TYR A 166 -14.99 -3.47 4.30
N ARG A 167 -15.13 -3.09 3.03
CA ARG A 167 -14.48 -3.79 1.91
C ARG A 167 -13.65 -2.81 1.11
N TYR A 168 -12.59 -3.33 0.47
CA TYR A 168 -11.77 -2.56 -0.45
C TYR A 168 -12.31 -2.69 -1.87
N ASP A 169 -12.62 -1.54 -2.48
CA ASP A 169 -12.95 -1.43 -3.89
C ASP A 169 -11.66 -1.12 -4.66
N ARG A 170 -11.19 -2.09 -5.46
CA ARG A 170 -9.96 -1.97 -6.24
C ARG A 170 -10.04 -0.90 -7.33
N THR A 171 -11.21 -0.70 -7.93
CA THR A 171 -11.41 0.27 -9.02
C THR A 171 -11.44 1.70 -8.47
N ARG A 172 -12.18 1.92 -7.38
CA ARG A 172 -12.26 3.25 -6.75
C ARG A 172 -11.07 3.55 -5.84
N GLN A 173 -10.33 2.50 -5.45
CA GLN A 173 -9.23 2.51 -4.49
C GLN A 173 -9.67 3.11 -3.14
N ILE A 174 -10.78 2.61 -2.59
CA ILE A 174 -11.34 3.07 -1.32
C ILE A 174 -11.82 1.89 -0.47
N CYS A 175 -11.73 2.04 0.84
CA CYS A 175 -12.49 1.22 1.77
C CYS A 175 -13.86 1.86 2.03
N TYR A 176 -14.93 1.11 1.74
CA TYR A 176 -16.31 1.51 1.93
C TYR A 176 -17.01 0.57 2.91
N LEU A 177 -18.02 1.07 3.62
CA LEU A 177 -18.90 0.23 4.44
C LEU A 177 -19.89 -0.47 3.52
N ASP A 178 -19.86 -1.80 3.50
CA ASP A 178 -20.75 -2.59 2.69
C ASP A 178 -22.10 -2.77 3.40
N ASN A 179 -23.16 -2.27 2.75
CA ASN A 179 -24.54 -2.40 3.22
C ASN A 179 -25.33 -3.46 2.44
N GLU A 180 -24.74 -4.04 1.39
CA GLU A 180 -25.37 -5.04 0.54
C GLU A 180 -25.07 -6.45 1.07
N TYR A 181 -23.79 -6.75 1.33
CA TYR A 181 -23.37 -8.05 1.84
C TYR A 181 -23.12 -8.00 3.35
N LEU A 182 -24.17 -8.27 4.13
CA LEU A 182 -24.16 -8.23 5.60
C LEU A 182 -23.47 -9.47 6.23
N CYS A 183 -22.35 -9.91 5.70
CA CYS A 183 -21.64 -11.10 6.19
C CYS A 183 -20.16 -10.99 5.85
N LYS A 184 -19.35 -11.90 6.38
CA LYS A 184 -17.92 -11.93 6.02
C LYS A 184 -17.78 -12.21 4.51
N GLY A 185 -18.33 -13.33 4.03
CA GLY A 185 -18.47 -13.62 2.59
C GLY A 185 -17.17 -13.57 1.78
N GLY A 186 -16.01 -13.81 2.43
CA GLY A 186 -14.67 -13.70 1.83
C GLY A 186 -13.67 -13.00 2.77
N ASP A 187 -12.40 -12.90 2.37
CA ASP A 187 -11.37 -12.22 3.18
C ASP A 187 -11.31 -10.69 2.94
N ASN A 188 -11.94 -10.20 1.87
CA ASN A 188 -12.21 -8.76 1.66
C ASN A 188 -13.35 -8.28 2.58
N ALA A 189 -13.19 -8.46 3.89
CA ALA A 189 -14.20 -8.14 4.90
C ALA A 189 -13.51 -7.73 6.21
N PHE A 190 -13.39 -6.43 6.41
CA PHE A 190 -12.65 -5.84 7.52
C PHE A 190 -13.62 -5.29 8.58
N PRO A 191 -13.36 -5.50 9.88
CA PRO A 191 -14.27 -5.07 10.95
C PRO A 191 -14.37 -3.55 11.09
N THR A 192 -13.34 -2.81 10.66
CA THR A 192 -13.30 -1.35 10.74
C THR A 192 -12.70 -0.73 9.47
N ARG A 193 -13.02 0.55 9.22
CA ARG A 193 -12.43 1.33 8.15
C ARG A 193 -10.90 1.37 8.24
N ASN A 194 -10.40 1.54 9.47
CA ASN A 194 -8.96 1.59 9.73
C ASN A 194 -8.30 0.24 9.44
N ALA A 195 -8.90 -0.90 9.82
CA ALA A 195 -8.37 -2.22 9.48
C ALA A 195 -8.31 -2.44 7.96
N CYS A 196 -9.34 -2.02 7.22
CA CYS A 196 -9.34 -2.11 5.76
C CYS A 196 -8.22 -1.28 5.14
N TYR A 197 -8.07 -0.01 5.55
CA TYR A 197 -7.00 0.84 5.02
C TYR A 197 -5.61 0.43 5.52
N ALA A 198 -5.49 -0.15 6.70
CA ALA A 198 -4.24 -0.73 7.18
C ALA A 198 -3.84 -1.96 6.34
N ARG A 199 -4.78 -2.75 5.81
CA ARG A 199 -4.43 -3.86 4.91
C ARG A 199 -4.24 -3.42 3.46
N CYS A 200 -5.17 -2.62 2.95
CA CYS A 200 -5.29 -2.32 1.51
C CYS A 200 -4.82 -0.91 1.13
N GLY A 201 -4.47 -0.06 2.10
CA GLY A 201 -4.19 1.36 1.89
C GLY A 201 -2.96 1.63 1.01
N ARG A 202 -1.95 0.75 1.04
CA ARG A 202 -0.77 0.89 0.16
C ARG A 202 -1.12 0.89 -1.33
N PHE A 203 -2.22 0.23 -1.70
CA PHE A 203 -2.69 0.16 -3.08
C PHE A 203 -3.43 1.42 -3.54
N VAL A 204 -3.69 2.38 -2.65
CA VAL A 204 -4.43 3.60 -2.99
C VAL A 204 -3.49 4.64 -3.57
N GLU A 205 -3.69 5.01 -4.83
CA GLU A 205 -2.83 5.98 -5.52
C GLU A 205 -2.98 7.39 -4.99
N ASN A 206 -4.22 7.80 -4.80
CA ASN A 206 -4.53 9.11 -4.29
C ASN A 206 -4.42 9.14 -2.76
N LYS A 207 -3.25 9.54 -2.25
CA LYS A 207 -2.99 9.73 -0.82
C LYS A 207 -4.00 10.63 -0.12
N CYS A 208 -4.62 11.57 -0.83
CA CYS A 208 -5.64 12.46 -0.28
C CYS A 208 -6.94 11.73 0.09
N LYS A 209 -7.13 10.47 -0.35
CA LYS A 209 -8.25 9.62 0.07
C LYS A 209 -7.91 8.77 1.31
N LEU A 210 -6.63 8.64 1.64
CA LEU A 210 -6.17 7.81 2.75
C LEU A 210 -6.34 8.56 4.07
N PRO A 211 -7.04 7.98 5.05
CA PRO A 211 -7.01 8.51 6.41
C PRO A 211 -5.64 8.25 7.05
N ALA A 212 -5.33 8.95 8.14
CA ALA A 212 -4.28 8.53 9.05
C ALA A 212 -4.59 7.10 9.53
N GLN A 213 -3.58 6.23 9.50
CA GLN A 213 -3.69 4.81 9.83
C GLN A 213 -2.83 4.51 11.04
N ASP A 214 -3.29 3.56 11.85
CA ASP A 214 -2.47 2.90 12.85
C ASP A 214 -1.95 1.59 12.24
N LEU A 215 -0.64 1.53 12.01
CA LEU A 215 0.04 0.37 11.42
C LEU A 215 0.70 -0.51 12.50
N GLY A 216 0.43 -0.24 13.78
CA GLY A 216 0.98 -0.98 14.90
C GLY A 216 2.48 -0.73 15.10
N ILE A 217 3.23 -1.81 15.36
CA ILE A 217 4.66 -1.75 15.67
C ILE A 217 5.44 -1.16 14.52
N CYS A 218 6.31 -0.20 14.83
CA CYS A 218 7.02 0.57 13.83
C CYS A 218 8.21 1.30 14.44
N ASN A 219 9.38 1.10 13.83
CA ASN A 219 10.64 1.62 14.35
C ASN A 219 11.12 2.87 13.61
N ARG A 220 10.38 3.31 12.58
CA ARG A 220 10.69 4.51 11.80
C ARG A 220 9.49 5.43 11.76
N ASN A 221 9.18 6.02 12.90
CA ASN A 221 8.27 7.16 12.95
C ASN A 221 8.94 8.37 12.30
N GLY A 222 8.14 9.21 11.66
CA GLY A 222 8.62 10.50 11.18
C GLY A 222 7.48 11.47 10.93
N ASP A 223 7.83 12.75 10.86
CA ASP A 223 6.90 13.82 10.55
C ASP A 223 6.43 13.72 9.10
N ARG A 224 5.12 13.82 8.91
CA ARG A 224 4.45 13.83 7.61
C ARG A 224 3.31 14.83 7.64
N PHE A 225 2.81 15.15 6.46
CA PHE A 225 1.55 15.84 6.25
C PHE A 225 0.54 14.88 5.63
N ILE A 226 -0.62 14.74 6.25
CA ILE A 226 -1.74 13.91 5.75
C ILE A 226 -2.93 14.83 5.50
N PHE A 227 -3.64 14.60 4.40
CA PHE A 227 -4.86 15.33 4.12
C PHE A 227 -6.02 14.81 4.97
N ASN A 228 -6.61 15.69 5.77
CA ASN A 228 -7.81 15.39 6.52
C ASN A 228 -9.04 15.82 5.71
N PRO A 229 -9.86 14.88 5.23
CA PRO A 229 -11.02 15.21 4.41
C PRO A 229 -12.14 15.93 5.17
N LYS A 230 -12.14 15.88 6.51
CA LYS A 230 -13.13 16.58 7.34
C LYS A 230 -12.81 18.08 7.42
N SER A 231 -11.58 18.43 7.77
CA SER A 231 -11.12 19.82 7.80
C SER A 231 -10.77 20.36 6.42
N LYS A 232 -10.61 19.47 5.42
CA LYS A 232 -10.11 19.76 4.07
C LYS A 232 -8.75 20.45 4.09
N LYS A 233 -7.91 20.07 5.05
CA LYS A 233 -6.57 20.61 5.26
C LYS A 233 -5.55 19.50 5.40
N CYS A 234 -4.34 19.76 4.94
CA CYS A 234 -3.16 19.01 5.27
C CYS A 234 -2.78 19.29 6.72
N GLU A 235 -2.70 18.24 7.52
CA GLU A 235 -2.41 18.29 8.95
C GLU A 235 -1.11 17.52 9.22
N GLU A 236 -0.38 17.95 10.24
CA GLU A 236 0.83 17.26 10.69
C GLU A 236 0.46 15.90 11.29
N TYR A 237 1.25 14.89 10.96
CA TYR A 237 1.12 13.54 11.45
C TYR A 237 2.51 13.01 11.79
N PHE A 238 2.69 12.57 13.04
CA PHE A 238 3.88 11.84 13.46
C PHE A 238 3.54 10.36 13.60
N GLY A 239 4.16 9.52 12.79
CA GLY A 239 3.92 8.09 12.84
C GLY A 239 4.50 7.35 11.65
N CYS A 240 3.89 6.21 11.35
CA CYS A 240 4.42 5.25 10.39
C CYS A 240 3.85 5.45 9.01
N ASP A 241 4.73 5.39 8.02
CA ASP A 241 4.38 5.69 6.63
C ASP A 241 4.71 4.51 5.70
N TYR A 242 4.54 3.27 6.18
CA TYR A 242 4.82 2.07 5.37
C TYR A 242 3.98 2.02 4.09
N HIS A 243 2.77 2.58 4.09
CA HIS A 243 1.91 2.66 2.91
C HIS A 243 2.14 3.92 2.07
N GLY A 244 3.00 4.84 2.50
CA GLY A 244 3.16 6.14 1.86
C GLY A 244 1.89 7.00 1.95
N ILE A 245 1.15 6.94 3.06
CA ILE A 245 -0.03 7.78 3.31
C ILE A 245 0.32 9.26 3.46
N GLY A 246 1.53 9.56 3.92
CA GLY A 246 2.00 10.91 4.19
C GLY A 246 2.75 11.56 3.02
N PHE A 247 2.79 12.88 3.06
CA PHE A 247 3.72 13.72 2.30
C PHE A 247 4.84 14.21 3.22
N TYR A 248 6.06 14.31 2.70
CA TYR A 248 7.18 14.84 3.48
C TYR A 248 7.04 16.35 3.72
N ASN A 249 6.55 17.09 2.72
CA ASN A 249 6.41 18.53 2.80
C ASN A 249 4.94 18.95 2.82
N ARG A 250 4.64 20.01 3.57
CA ARG A 250 3.30 20.63 3.59
C ARG A 250 2.85 21.07 2.20
N SER A 251 3.76 21.67 1.45
CA SER A 251 3.54 22.14 0.08
C SER A 251 3.16 21.01 -0.87
N ASP A 252 3.78 19.83 -0.74
CA ASP A 252 3.45 18.66 -1.57
C ASP A 252 2.03 18.17 -1.26
N CYS A 253 1.67 18.08 0.02
CA CYS A 253 0.30 17.72 0.42
C CYS A 253 -0.71 18.75 -0.08
N PHE A 254 -0.43 20.04 0.12
CA PHE A 254 -1.31 21.13 -0.32
C PHE A 254 -1.57 21.06 -1.83
N ASN A 255 -0.49 20.96 -2.62
CA ASN A 255 -0.58 20.89 -4.08
C ASN A 255 -1.30 19.62 -4.57
N ALA A 256 -1.15 18.50 -3.86
CA ALA A 256 -1.81 17.25 -4.23
C ALA A 256 -3.30 17.20 -3.81
N CYS A 257 -3.65 17.80 -2.67
CA CYS A 257 -4.92 17.53 -1.99
C CYS A 257 -5.82 18.75 -1.75
N GLU A 258 -5.25 19.94 -1.53
CA GLU A 258 -6.02 21.17 -1.25
C GLU A 258 -6.23 22.03 -2.49
N VAL A 259 -5.30 21.99 -3.44
CA VAL A 259 -5.40 22.72 -4.70
C VAL A 259 -6.48 22.09 -5.57
N ASP A 260 -7.43 22.91 -6.02
CA ASP A 260 -8.39 22.48 -7.02
C ASP A 260 -7.63 22.15 -8.31
N ARG A 261 -7.87 20.97 -8.89
CA ARG A 261 -7.20 20.53 -10.13
C ARG A 261 -7.39 21.51 -11.28
N LYS A 262 -8.44 22.33 -11.28
CA LYS A 262 -8.62 23.42 -12.24
C LYS A 262 -7.58 24.52 -12.11
N CYS A 263 -6.91 24.63 -10.98
CA CYS A 263 -5.86 25.62 -10.72
C CYS A 263 -4.46 25.10 -11.06
N VAL A 264 -4.32 23.85 -11.50
CA VAL A 264 -3.02 23.29 -11.91
C VAL A 264 -2.84 23.54 -13.42
N PRO A 265 -1.64 23.92 -13.89
CA PRO A 265 -1.36 24.05 -15.32
C PRO A 265 -1.73 22.78 -16.09
N ASP A 266 -2.26 22.94 -17.30
CA ASP A 266 -2.64 21.83 -18.17
C ASP A 266 -1.47 21.47 -19.10
N PRO A 267 -0.71 20.38 -18.86
CA PRO A 267 0.43 20.01 -19.70
C PRO A 267 -0.01 19.64 -21.13
N ASP A 268 -1.24 19.16 -21.29
CA ASP A 268 -1.79 18.73 -22.58
C ASP A 268 -2.48 19.89 -23.33
N LEU A 269 -2.34 21.13 -22.85
CA LEU A 269 -2.98 22.29 -23.46
C LEU A 269 -2.62 22.43 -24.94
N HIS A 270 -1.42 22.05 -25.33
CA HIS A 270 -0.96 22.07 -26.73
C HIS A 270 -1.76 21.12 -27.66
N GLN A 271 -2.51 20.17 -27.12
CA GLN A 271 -3.31 19.21 -27.89
C GLN A 271 -4.78 19.63 -28.02
N CYS A 272 -5.17 20.74 -27.38
CA CYS A 272 -6.56 21.17 -27.39
C CYS A 272 -6.96 21.72 -28.77
N LYS A 273 -8.23 21.52 -29.14
CA LYS A 273 -8.80 22.17 -30.33
C LYS A 273 -9.09 23.64 -30.01
N GLU A 274 -8.50 24.54 -30.79
CA GLU A 274 -8.71 25.98 -30.63
C GLU A 274 -10.15 26.40 -30.96
N THR A 275 -10.57 27.49 -30.33
CA THR A 275 -11.84 28.20 -30.49
C THR A 275 -11.56 29.69 -30.65
N ASP A 276 -12.59 30.50 -30.88
CA ASP A 276 -12.45 31.96 -30.94
C ASP A 276 -12.40 32.64 -29.57
N VAL A 277 -12.47 31.85 -28.49
CA VAL A 277 -12.56 32.35 -27.11
C VAL A 277 -11.18 32.31 -26.46
N VAL A 278 -10.81 33.42 -25.82
CA VAL A 278 -9.65 33.50 -24.92
C VAL A 278 -10.08 33.24 -23.48
N TYR A 279 -9.19 32.62 -22.70
CA TYR A 279 -9.51 32.20 -21.33
C TYR A 279 -8.45 32.70 -20.35
N TYR A 280 -8.88 33.04 -19.14
CA TYR A 280 -7.99 33.30 -18.02
C TYR A 280 -7.38 31.99 -17.51
N ARG A 281 -6.12 32.03 -17.08
CA ARG A 281 -5.37 30.89 -16.54
C ARG A 281 -4.69 31.26 -15.24
N PHE A 282 -4.68 30.32 -14.30
CA PHE A 282 -4.02 30.52 -13.03
C PHE A 282 -2.55 30.09 -13.12
N ILE A 283 -1.67 31.05 -12.86
CA ILE A 283 -0.23 30.85 -12.85
C ILE A 283 0.23 30.67 -11.40
N GLN A 284 0.43 29.41 -11.00
CA GLN A 284 0.61 29.00 -9.61
C GLN A 284 1.83 29.63 -8.92
N ASN A 285 2.97 29.74 -9.62
CA ASN A 285 4.18 30.37 -9.08
C ASN A 285 4.06 31.89 -8.92
N GLN A 286 3.17 32.54 -9.67
CA GLN A 286 2.89 33.97 -9.55
C GLN A 286 1.68 34.25 -8.66
N ASN A 287 0.90 33.21 -8.33
CA ASN A 287 -0.39 33.31 -7.65
C ASN A 287 -1.34 34.31 -8.32
N LYS A 288 -1.42 34.29 -9.66
CA LYS A 288 -2.18 35.26 -10.45
C LYS A 288 -2.98 34.60 -11.56
N CYS A 289 -4.13 35.19 -11.87
CA CYS A 289 -4.94 34.85 -13.03
C CYS A 289 -4.58 35.78 -14.20
N VAL A 290 -4.14 35.21 -15.32
CA VAL A 290 -3.66 35.95 -16.49
C VAL A 290 -4.48 35.53 -17.71
N LEU A 291 -4.86 36.49 -18.55
CA LEU A 291 -5.54 36.23 -19.82
C LEU A 291 -4.56 35.63 -20.83
N ASP A 292 -4.85 34.44 -21.34
CA ASP A 292 -4.00 33.75 -22.31
C ASP A 292 -4.48 34.03 -23.73
N HIS A 293 -3.72 34.85 -24.46
CA HIS A 293 -3.96 35.17 -25.87
C HIS A 293 -3.31 34.17 -26.83
N LYS A 294 -2.44 33.28 -26.35
CA LYS A 294 -1.70 32.32 -27.15
C LYS A 294 -2.52 31.05 -27.37
N ASN A 295 -3.06 30.48 -26.30
CA ASN A 295 -3.83 29.24 -26.37
C ASN A 295 -5.33 29.53 -26.29
N ARG A 296 -6.00 29.46 -27.44
CA ARG A 296 -7.45 29.76 -27.56
C ARG A 296 -8.33 28.55 -27.31
N CYS A 297 -8.09 27.87 -26.20
CA CYS A 297 -8.93 26.75 -25.79
C CYS A 297 -9.07 26.76 -24.28
N ARG A 298 -10.08 26.08 -23.77
CA ARG A 298 -10.32 26.07 -22.33
C ARG A 298 -9.25 25.27 -21.59
N GLY A 299 -8.93 24.06 -22.07
CA GLY A 299 -8.13 23.11 -21.29
C GLY A 299 -8.70 22.86 -19.88
N LYS A 300 -7.89 22.27 -19.00
CA LYS A 300 -8.26 22.03 -17.58
C LYS A 300 -8.14 23.29 -16.71
N ASN A 301 -7.27 24.23 -17.08
CA ASN A 301 -6.94 25.45 -16.33
C ASN A 301 -7.57 26.75 -16.88
N GLY A 302 -8.50 26.66 -17.84
CA GLY A 302 -9.15 27.83 -18.43
C GLY A 302 -10.45 28.23 -17.74
N PHE A 303 -10.51 29.52 -17.42
CA PHE A 303 -11.65 30.21 -16.80
C PHE A 303 -12.19 31.28 -17.75
N TYR A 304 -13.50 31.50 -17.75
CA TYR A 304 -14.10 32.50 -18.64
C TYR A 304 -13.86 33.93 -18.14
N THR A 305 -13.73 34.10 -16.82
CA THR A 305 -13.54 35.42 -16.20
C THR A 305 -12.39 35.38 -15.20
N VAL A 306 -11.76 36.54 -14.99
CA VAL A 306 -10.74 36.72 -13.95
C VAL A 306 -11.32 36.44 -12.56
N ALA A 307 -12.57 36.86 -12.30
CA ALA A 307 -13.24 36.65 -11.02
C ALA A 307 -13.45 35.16 -10.70
N GLU A 308 -13.89 34.35 -11.69
CA GLU A 308 -14.00 32.89 -11.52
C GLU A 308 -12.65 32.25 -11.18
N CYS A 309 -11.59 32.68 -11.88
CA CYS A 309 -10.24 32.19 -11.65
C CYS A 309 -9.71 32.59 -10.26
N GLU A 310 -9.83 33.86 -9.88
CA GLU A 310 -9.32 34.36 -8.61
C GLU A 310 -10.06 33.76 -7.42
N ASP A 311 -11.39 33.67 -7.49
CA ASP A 311 -12.21 33.08 -6.44
C ASP A 311 -11.85 31.62 -6.18
N ARG A 312 -11.59 30.87 -7.26
CA ARG A 312 -11.30 29.44 -7.19
C ARG A 312 -9.84 29.14 -6.85
N CYS A 313 -8.90 29.94 -7.33
CA CYS A 313 -7.47 29.62 -7.31
C CYS A 313 -6.61 30.60 -6.49
N ALA A 314 -6.90 31.91 -6.51
CA ALA A 314 -6.04 32.91 -5.85
C ALA A 314 -6.40 33.16 -4.38
N LYS A 315 -7.65 32.89 -3.97
CA LYS A 315 -8.14 33.13 -2.60
C LYS A 315 -7.91 31.98 -1.61
N ARG A 316 -7.53 30.78 -2.05
CA ARG A 316 -7.32 29.62 -1.17
C ARG A 316 -5.87 29.54 -0.69
N ARG A 317 -5.58 30.12 0.49
CA ARG A 317 -4.46 29.74 1.35
C ARG A 317 -5.02 29.36 2.72
#